data_AF-A0A0G4N5M2-F1
#
_entry.id   AF-A0A0G4N5M2-F1
#
_cell.length_a   1.000
_cell.length_b   1.000
_cell.length_c   1.000
_cell.angle_alpha   90.00
_cell.angle_beta   90.00
_cell.angle_gamma   90.00
#
_symmetry.space_group_name_H-M   'P 1'
#
loop_
_entity.id
_entity.type
_entity.pdbx_description
1 polymer ?
#
loop_
_entity_poly.entity_id
_entity_poly.type
_entity_poly.pdbx_seq_one_letter_code
_entity_poly.pdbx_strand_id
1 'polypeptide(L)' 'MANVQAEELVEFASGVKGMCMNLEAGQVGVVLFGSDRLVKEGETVKRTGEI' A
#
# COMPACT_ATOMS: atom_id res chain seq x y z
N MET A 1 -7.21 5.62 4.75
CA MET A 1 -7.10 5.64 3.27
C MET A 1 -8.49 5.66 2.66
N ALA A 2 -9.16 6.82 2.66
CA ALA A 2 -10.38 6.94 1.86
C ALA A 2 -9.97 7.17 0.40
N ASN A 3 -10.52 6.40 -0.54
CA ASN A 3 -10.39 6.56 -1.99
C ASN A 3 -9.13 6.01 -2.69
N VAL A 4 -8.42 5.02 -2.13
CA VAL A 4 -7.36 4.33 -2.89
C VAL A 4 -7.99 3.54 -4.05
N GLN A 5 -7.36 3.55 -5.22
CA GLN A 5 -7.83 2.81 -6.39
C GLN A 5 -7.14 1.45 -6.48
N ALA A 6 -7.80 0.47 -7.10
CA ALA A 6 -7.12 -0.75 -7.49
C ALA A 6 -6.03 -0.38 -8.51
N GLU A 7 -4.91 -1.08 -8.46
CA GLU A 7 -3.70 -0.83 -9.25
C GLU A 7 -2.92 0.44 -8.89
N GLU A 8 -3.36 1.18 -7.86
CA GLU A 8 -2.62 2.37 -7.41
C GLU A 8 -1.36 2.03 -6.62
N LEU A 9 -0.29 2.79 -6.86
CA LEU A 9 0.96 2.70 -6.12
C LEU A 9 0.88 3.38 -4.74
N VAL A 10 1.33 2.66 -3.74
CA VAL A 10 1.48 3.13 -2.36
C VAL A 10 2.91 2.97 -1.88
N GLU A 11 3.30 3.84 -0.95
CA GLU A 11 4.61 3.84 -0.32
C GLU A 11 4.45 3.78 1.20
N PHE A 12 5.16 2.83 1.81
CA PHE A 12 5.23 2.63 3.24
C PHE A 12 6.28 3.58 3.83
N ALA A 13 6.13 3.97 5.11
CA ALA A 13 7.07 4.88 5.78
C ALA A 13 8.52 4.36 5.82
N SER A 14 8.71 3.04 5.73
CA SER A 14 9.96 2.31 5.59
C SER A 14 10.62 2.47 4.21
N GLY A 15 9.92 3.08 3.25
CA GLY A 15 10.36 3.23 1.85
C GLY A 15 10.03 2.03 0.96
N VAL A 16 9.35 1.01 1.49
CA VAL A 16 8.84 -0.09 0.68
C VAL A 16 7.69 0.41 -0.19
N LYS A 17 7.67 0.05 -1.47
CA LYS A 17 6.56 0.36 -2.36
C LYS A 17 5.65 -0.85 -2.50
N GLY A 18 4.38 -0.61 -2.81
CA GLY A 18 3.43 -1.65 -3.12
C GLY A 18 2.34 -1.18 -4.03
N MET A 19 1.60 -2.12 -4.60
CA MET A 19 0.45 -1.86 -5.47
C MET A 19 -0.82 -2.39 -4.80
N CYS A 20 -1.85 -1.57 -4.73
CA CYS A 20 -3.15 -1.98 -4.24
C CYS A 20 -3.80 -2.93 -5.25
N MET A 21 -4.22 -4.12 -4.82
CA MET A 21 -4.90 -5.09 -5.70
C MET A 21 -6.37 -5.24 -5.33
N ASN A 22 -6.64 -5.62 -4.07
CA ASN A 22 -7.99 -5.93 -3.62
C ASN A 22 -8.51 -4.83 -2.71
N LEU A 23 -9.70 -4.32 -2.97
CA LEU A 23 -10.36 -3.31 -2.17
C LEU A 23 -11.65 -3.88 -1.62
N GLU A 24 -11.61 -4.22 -0.33
CA GLU A 24 -12.79 -4.62 0.43
C GLU A 24 -13.21 -3.47 1.36
N ALA A 25 -14.48 -3.47 1.76
CA ALA A 25 -14.97 -2.43 2.65
C ALA A 25 -14.23 -2.49 4.00
N GLY A 26 -13.30 -1.55 4.22
CA GLY A 26 -12.48 -1.47 5.42
C GLY A 26 -11.13 -2.20 5.34
N GLN A 27 -10.83 -2.90 4.24
CA GLN A 27 -9.56 -3.61 4.06
C GLN A 27 -9.00 -3.41 2.65
N VAL A 28 -7.68 -3.25 2.55
CA VAL A 28 -6.98 -3.08 1.27
C VAL A 28 -5.85 -4.10 1.21
N GLY A 29 -5.90 -4.97 0.21
CA GLY A 29 -4.80 -5.88 -0.13
C GLY A 29 -3.74 -5.16 -0.95
N VAL A 30 -2.49 -5.18 -0.49
CA VAL A 30 -1.35 -4.56 -1.16
C VAL A 30 -0.31 -5.62 -1.47
N VAL A 31 0.17 -5.66 -2.71
CA VAL A 31 1.33 -6.45 -3.10
C VAL A 31 2.58 -5.60 -2.92
N LEU A 32 3.54 -6.09 -2.14
CA LEU A 32 4.79 -5.39 -1.86
C LEU A 32 5.81 -5.61 -2.99
N PHE A 33 6.42 -4.53 -3.43
CA PHE A 33 7.60 -4.55 -4.30
C PHE A 33 8.85 -4.46 -3.43
N GLY A 34 9.39 -5.62 -3.06
CA GLY A 34 10.61 -5.72 -2.27
C GLY A 34 10.47 -6.67 -1.09
N SER A 35 11.24 -6.39 -0.03
CA SER A 35 11.29 -7.22 1.17
C SER A 35 10.22 -6.79 2.16
N ASP A 36 9.34 -7.72 2.55
CA ASP A 36 8.34 -7.56 3.60
C ASP A 36 8.96 -7.29 4.98
N ARG A 37 10.23 -7.69 5.18
CA ARG A 37 10.95 -7.55 6.46
C ARG A 37 11.06 -6.11 6.97
N LEU A 38 10.94 -5.13 6.08
CA LEU A 38 11.05 -3.71 6.41
C LEU A 38 9.69 -3.11 6.80
N VAL A 39 8.59 -3.77 6.45
CA VAL A 39 7.22 -3.33 6.73
C VAL A 39 6.79 -3.82 8.10
N LYS A 40 6.09 -2.97 8.86
CA LYS A 40 5.58 -3.30 10.20
C LYS A 40 4.07 -3.09 10.32
N GLU A 41 3.44 -3.84 11.21
CA GLU A 41 2.02 -3.62 11.55
C GLU A 41 1.82 -2.22 12.16
N GLY A 42 0.73 -1.55 11.77
CA GLY A 42 0.43 -0.19 12.20
C GLY A 42 1.24 0.90 11.49
N GLU A 43 2.07 0.53 10.51
CA GLU A 43 2.84 1.48 9.74
C GLU A 43 1.95 2.38 8.88
N THR A 44 2.34 3.66 8.78
CA THR A 44 1.62 4.61 7.93
C THR A 44 2.00 4.36 6.48
N VAL A 45 0.97 4.20 5.65
CA VAL A 45 1.11 4.03 4.21
C VAL A 45 0.53 5.25 3.52
N LYS A 46 1.25 5.76 2.52
CA LYS A 46 0.88 6.93 1.72
C LYS A 46 0.60 6.52 0.29
N ARG A 47 -0.36 7.17 -0.33
CA ARG A 47 -0.61 7.05 -1.76
C ARG A 47 0.41 7.90 -2.52
N THR A 48 0.96 7.35 -3.59
CA THR A 48 1.87 8.11 -4.48
C THR A 48 1.09 8.98 -5.47
N GLY A 49 -0.17 8.61 -5.76
CA GLY A 49 -0.96 9.24 -6.81
C GLY A 49 -0.52 8.84 -8.23
N GLU A 50 0.41 7.89 -8.35
CA GLU A 50 0.78 7.26 -9.60
C GLU A 50 -0.25 6.15 -9.91
N ILE A 51 -0.91 6.28 -11.07
CA ILE A 51 -1.85 5.31 -11.66
C ILE A 51 -1.19 4.74 -12.91
#